data_AF-A0A354ESC8-F1
#
_entry.id   AF-A0A354ESC8-F1
#
_cell.length_a   1.000
_cell.length_b   1.000
_cell.length_c   1.000
_cell.angle_alpha   90.00
_cell.angle_beta   90.00
_cell.angle_gamma   90.00
#
_symmetry.space_group_name_H-M   'P 1'
#
loop_
_entity.id
_entity.type
_entity.pdbx_description
1 polymer ?
#
loop_
_entity_poly.entity_id
_entity_poly.type
_entity_poly.pdbx_seq_one_letter_code
_entity_poly.pdbx_strand_id
1 'polypeptide(L)'
;CYLSVDGQVRVQGPCLVFPFGDGGYTMNAWSNGKPAQSHFAVVTTNGDGAADATWNADPDDTRAADPLGTVTFADGCWSNDRARICAGMR
;
A
#
# COMPACT_ATOMS: atom_id res chain seq x y z
N CYS A 1 5.44 7.86 -3.77
CA CYS A 1 4.39 6.99 -3.24
C CYS A 1 3.05 7.70 -3.30
N TYR A 2 1.99 6.94 -3.55
CA TYR A 2 0.61 7.43 -3.52
C TYR A 2 -0.30 6.31 -2.99
N LEU A 3 -1.10 6.63 -1.97
CA LEU A 3 -2.17 5.78 -1.45
C LEU A 3 -3.45 6.59 -1.43
N SER A 4 -4.47 6.17 -2.16
CA SER A 4 -5.84 6.62 -1.94
C SER A 4 -6.73 5.44 -1.60
N VAL A 5 -7.60 5.64 -0.61
CA VAL A 5 -8.61 4.66 -0.18
C VAL A 5 -9.95 5.37 -0.06
N ASP A 6 -10.99 4.80 -0.68
CA ASP A 6 -12.36 5.32 -0.69
C ASP A 6 -12.42 6.80 -1.10
N GLY A 7 -11.66 7.15 -2.14
CA GLY A 7 -11.58 8.51 -2.70
C GLY A 7 -10.73 9.51 -1.90
N GLN A 8 -10.15 9.11 -0.77
CA GLN A 8 -9.32 10.00 0.06
C GLN A 8 -7.84 9.66 -0.07
N VAL A 9 -7.00 10.68 -0.30
CA VAL A 9 -5.54 10.52 -0.32
C VAL A 9 -5.02 10.38 1.11
N ARG A 10 -4.37 9.25 1.39
CA ARG A 10 -3.82 8.88 2.70
C ARG A 10 -2.31 9.03 2.77
N VAL A 11 -1.62 8.81 1.64
CA VAL A 11 -0.17 8.99 1.52
C VAL A 11 0.12 9.65 0.17
N GLN A 12 0.91 10.70 0.18
CA GLN A 12 1.41 11.34 -1.04
C GLN A 12 2.81 11.87 -0.82
N GLY A 13 3.72 11.54 -1.74
CA GLY A 13 5.09 12.03 -1.72
C GLY A 13 6.13 10.93 -1.54
N PRO A 14 7.37 11.28 -1.18
CA PRO A 14 8.44 10.32 -0.93
C PRO A 14 8.04 9.36 0.20
N CYS A 15 8.36 8.07 0.03
CA CYS A 15 8.19 7.09 1.10
C CYS A 15 9.18 5.94 0.93
N LEU A 16 9.46 5.22 2.01
CA LEU A 16 10.21 3.97 1.91
C LEU A 16 9.25 2.86 1.49
N VAL A 17 9.74 1.97 0.62
CA VAL A 17 9.03 0.79 0.16
C VAL A 17 9.88 -0.41 0.55
N PHE A 18 9.29 -1.37 1.26
CA PHE A 18 9.98 -2.58 1.66
C PHE A 18 9.46 -3.75 0.82
N PRO A 19 10.18 -4.19 -0.23
CA PRO A 19 9.79 -5.35 -1.01
C PRO A 19 10.07 -6.64 -0.22
N PHE A 20 9.22 -7.65 -0.39
CA PHE A 20 9.43 -8.97 0.23
C PHE A 20 9.48 -10.13 -0.77
N GLY A 21 9.42 -9.84 -2.08
CA GLY A 21 9.52 -10.83 -3.17
C GLY A 21 8.32 -10.76 -4.13
N ASP A 22 8.49 -11.30 -5.34
CA ASP A 22 7.41 -11.50 -6.34
C ASP A 22 6.59 -10.25 -6.72
N GLY A 23 7.14 -9.06 -6.51
CA GLY A 23 6.47 -7.78 -6.75
C GLY A 23 5.58 -7.31 -5.60
N GLY A 24 5.45 -8.08 -4.51
CA GLY A 24 4.80 -7.70 -3.27
C GLY A 24 5.67 -6.76 -2.42
N TYR A 25 5.01 -5.86 -1.69
CA TYR A 25 5.70 -4.85 -0.89
C TYR A 25 4.83 -4.26 0.23
N THR A 26 5.49 -3.67 1.23
CA THR A 26 4.90 -2.69 2.14
C THR A 26 5.27 -1.28 1.67
N MET A 27 4.29 -0.43 1.40
CA MET A 27 4.53 0.98 1.07
C MET A 27 4.46 1.86 2.30
N ASN A 28 5.12 3.03 2.24
CA ASN A 28 5.23 3.95 3.36
C ASN A 28 5.73 3.24 4.61
N ALA A 29 6.77 2.43 4.45
CA ALA A 29 7.44 1.76 5.56
C ALA A 29 8.37 2.73 6.29
N TRP A 30 8.87 2.32 7.47
CA TRP A 30 9.81 3.09 8.27
C TRP A 30 10.81 2.18 8.96
N SER A 31 12.08 2.57 8.98
CA SER A 31 13.14 1.83 9.68
C SER A 31 13.20 2.09 11.19
N ASN A 32 12.64 3.22 11.65
CA ASN A 32 12.70 3.69 13.04
C ASN A 32 11.31 3.73 13.70
N GLY A 33 10.47 2.75 13.39
CA GLY A 33 9.09 2.71 13.84
C GLY A 33 8.16 3.61 13.03
N LYS A 34 6.86 3.29 13.09
CA LYS A 34 5.80 4.02 12.39
C LYS A 34 5.53 5.36 13.08
N PRO A 35 5.55 6.50 12.35
CA PRO A 35 5.12 7.77 12.89
C PRO A 35 3.65 7.74 13.34
N ALA A 36 3.32 8.56 14.34
CA ALA A 36 1.94 8.73 14.77
C ALA A 36 1.05 9.20 13.59
N GLN A 37 -0.22 8.81 13.63
CA GLN A 37 -1.22 9.29 12.66
C GLN A 37 -0.79 9.12 11.18
N SER A 38 -0.19 7.98 10.83
CA SER A 38 0.32 7.70 9.48
C SER A 38 -0.32 6.45 8.87
N HIS A 39 -0.48 6.44 7.55
CA HIS A 39 -1.01 5.28 6.83
C HIS A 39 0.06 4.54 6.03
N PHE A 40 -0.10 3.24 5.86
CA PHE A 40 0.71 2.35 5.05
C PHE A 40 -0.17 1.24 4.48
N ALA A 41 0.29 0.60 3.41
CA ALA A 41 -0.42 -0.51 2.78
C ALA A 41 0.54 -1.64 2.45
N VAL A 42 0.02 -2.85 2.48
CA VAL A 42 0.72 -4.08 2.08
C VAL A 42 0.05 -4.60 0.82
N VAL A 43 0.86 -4.95 -0.17
CA VAL A 43 0.43 -5.59 -1.41
C VAL A 43 1.11 -6.95 -1.49
N THR A 44 0.30 -8.01 -1.55
CA THR A 44 0.77 -9.39 -1.67
C THR A 44 0.36 -9.92 -3.03
N THR A 45 1.31 -10.17 -3.93
CA THR A 45 1.04 -10.64 -5.29
C THR A 45 0.62 -12.10 -5.31
N ASN A 46 -0.35 -12.42 -6.18
CA ASN A 46 -0.94 -13.75 -6.29
C ASN A 46 -0.38 -14.56 -7.49
N GLY A 47 0.56 -14.00 -8.25
CA GLY A 47 1.27 -14.66 -9.36
C GLY A 47 0.56 -14.62 -10.72
N ASP A 48 -0.65 -14.10 -10.79
CA ASP A 48 -1.55 -14.05 -11.96
C ASP A 48 -1.78 -12.62 -12.49
N GLY A 49 -0.94 -11.67 -12.08
CA GLY A 49 -1.12 -10.25 -12.38
C GLY A 49 -2.12 -9.54 -11.46
N ALA A 50 -2.64 -10.24 -10.44
CA ALA A 50 -3.39 -9.67 -9.33
C ALA A 50 -2.57 -9.70 -8.02
N ALA A 51 -3.06 -8.96 -7.03
CA ALA A 51 -2.56 -8.97 -5.68
C ALA A 51 -3.69 -8.73 -4.69
N ASP A 52 -3.55 -9.24 -3.47
CA ASP A 52 -4.41 -8.84 -2.36
C ASP A 52 -3.76 -7.70 -1.59
N ALA A 53 -4.53 -6.65 -1.32
CA ALA A 53 -4.07 -5.47 -0.63
C ALA A 53 -4.74 -5.29 0.73
N THR A 54 -3.94 -4.88 1.71
CA THR A 54 -4.41 -4.47 3.03
C THR A 54 -3.78 -3.15 3.45
N TRP A 55 -4.36 -2.47 4.43
CA TRP A 55 -3.85 -1.21 4.97
C TRP A 55 -4.23 -1.05 6.44
N ASN A 56 -3.70 -0.02 7.09
CA ASN A 56 -4.12 0.36 8.43
C ASN A 56 -5.23 1.43 8.33
N ALA A 57 -6.49 1.03 8.44
CA ALA A 57 -7.60 1.97 8.28
C ALA A 57 -7.59 3.08 9.34
N ASP A 58 -7.21 2.71 10.58
CA ASP A 58 -6.86 3.66 11.63
C ASP A 58 -5.39 4.09 11.48
N PRO A 59 -5.08 5.40 11.38
CA PRO A 59 -3.72 5.87 11.26
C PRO A 59 -2.87 5.67 12.52
N ASP A 60 -3.42 5.24 13.65
CA ASP A 60 -2.68 4.80 14.85
C ASP A 60 -2.39 3.30 14.87
N ASP A 61 -3.04 2.50 14.01
CA ASP A 61 -2.79 1.06 13.97
C ASP A 61 -1.36 0.74 13.55
N THR A 62 -0.83 -0.32 14.17
CA THR A 62 0.54 -0.83 13.92
C THR A 62 0.57 -1.97 12.90
N ARG A 63 -0.60 -2.40 12.39
CA ARG A 63 -0.74 -3.48 11.42
C ARG A 63 -1.68 -3.05 10.29
N ALA A 64 -1.42 -3.58 9.10
CA ALA A 64 -2.30 -3.41 7.95
C ALA A 64 -3.29 -4.57 7.87
N ALA A 65 -4.28 -4.61 8.77
CA ALA A 65 -5.23 -5.71 8.87
C ALA A 65 -6.52 -5.51 8.04
N ASP A 66 -6.81 -4.27 7.63
CA ASP A 66 -8.04 -3.97 6.91
C ASP A 66 -7.91 -4.31 5.42
N PRO A 67 -8.85 -5.08 4.85
CA PRO A 67 -8.79 -5.46 3.45
C PRO A 67 -9.18 -4.28 2.54
N LEU A 68 -8.34 -4.04 1.53
CA LEU A 68 -8.66 -3.24 0.35
C LEU A 68 -9.21 -4.11 -0.79
N GLY A 69 -9.08 -5.43 -0.65
CA GLY A 69 -9.50 -6.43 -1.63
C GLY A 69 -8.42 -6.72 -2.67
N THR A 70 -8.81 -7.48 -3.68
CA THR A 70 -7.94 -7.81 -4.81
C THR A 70 -7.79 -6.58 -5.71
N VAL A 71 -6.56 -6.35 -6.15
CA VAL A 71 -6.13 -5.23 -6.98
C VAL A 71 -5.37 -5.74 -8.21
N THR A 72 -5.44 -5.00 -9.31
CA THR A 72 -4.70 -5.30 -10.55
C THR A 72 -3.64 -4.24 -10.82
N PHE A 73 -2.54 -4.63 -11.45
CA PHE A 73 -1.46 -3.71 -11.77
C PHE A 73 -1.69 -3.02 -13.13
N ALA A 74 -1.82 -1.70 -13.12
CA ALA A 74 -1.94 -0.87 -14.32
C ALA A 74 -1.26 0.48 -14.09
N ASP A 75 -0.59 1.00 -15.11
CA ASP A 75 0.06 2.32 -15.09
C ASP A 75 0.97 2.57 -13.87
N GLY A 76 1.69 1.54 -13.44
CA GLY A 76 2.63 1.61 -12.31
C GLY A 76 1.99 1.58 -10.92
N CYS A 77 0.69 1.28 -10.84
CA CYS A 77 -0.05 1.21 -9.57
C CYS A 77 -0.87 -0.08 -9.48
N TRP A 78 -1.03 -0.60 -8.28
CA TRP A 78 -2.07 -1.56 -7.96
C TRP A 78 -3.37 -0.81 -7.69
N SER A 79 -4.48 -1.23 -8.29
CA SER A 79 -5.76 -0.54 -8.12
C SER A 79 -6.99 -1.44 -8.21
N ASN A 80 -8.07 -0.96 -7.60
CA ASN A 80 -9.45 -1.41 -7.76
C ASN A 80 -10.39 -0.21 -7.47
N ASP A 81 -11.69 -0.46 -7.35
CA ASP A 81 -12.70 0.60 -7.10
C ASP A 81 -12.47 1.38 -5.80
N ARG A 82 -11.81 0.76 -4.80
CA ARG A 82 -11.58 1.35 -3.48
C ARG A 82 -10.20 1.97 -3.34
N ALA A 83 -9.19 1.38 -3.96
CA ALA A 83 -7.80 1.66 -3.68
C ALA A 83 -6.99 2.00 -4.92
N ARG A 84 -6.04 2.92 -4.76
CA ARG A 84 -4.92 3.11 -5.68
C ARG A 84 -3.63 3.18 -4.90
N ILE A 85 -2.72 2.26 -5.18
CA ILE A 85 -1.48 2.03 -4.43
C ILE A 85 -0.32 2.10 -5.42
N CYS A 86 0.45 3.18 -5.35
CA CYS A 86 1.57 3.42 -6.25
C CYS A 86 2.87 3.52 -5.43
N ALA A 87 3.75 2.56 -5.67
CA ALA A 87 5.12 2.55 -5.17
C ALA A 87 6.06 2.81 -6.35
N GLY A 88 6.46 4.05 -6.55
CA GLY A 88 7.52 4.37 -7.50
C GLY A 88 8.86 3.89 -6.94
N MET A 89 9.55 3.00 -7.64
CA MET A 89 10.98 2.79 -7.40
C MET A 89 11.70 4.06 -7.86
N ARG A 90 12.45 4.69 -6.96
CA ARG A 90 13.53 5.59 -7.37
C ARG A 90 14.83 4.83 -7.21
#